data_AF-A0A246WN29-F1
#
_entry.id   AF-A0A246WN29-F1
#
_cell.length_a   1.000
_cell.length_b   1.000
_cell.length_c   1.000
_cell.angle_alpha   90.00
_cell.angle_beta   90.00
_cell.angle_gamma   90.00
#
_symmetry.space_group_name_H-M   'P 1'
#
loop_
_entity.id
_entity.type
_entity.pdbx_description
1 polymer ?
#
loop_
_entity_poly.entity_id
_entity_poly.type
_entity_poly.pdbx_seq_one_letter_code
_entity_poly.pdbx_strand_id
1 'polypeptide(L)'
;MRTLKTSQRGRDPKIADAILTTVADMLTQPEQEAQARISAAPVREIDALHKAFSSDVQMNGVHARKWRAHTLSRLPLSQWKEEDGFFSVLPFGETSLKYLNAVDLDENDGRALNQLENREVLCDALKNVLPAQVLEQYLPMLEWIKVDTYDNAHPLLTDLTLSLATNSIEYLFYKEYRKVEAEWRSRKSIPETMATPFDWMSWLGEQALRYSKAQLVIWDVLPSPFLSSNSAPTNQEEAFQGGGNEEIQHRGTDGQLTLELLCNIVANRALLESAKIAELASRAAAGAVKLLSVLNGQGIVAAPQVENDDDIREILSMWFGLGGLMSAESGFGTPLQGTAMEVVIHQAGQVQLHYLHTRAGGITRVHASTQHKFIFALALVACMYGGEDVIVDKEFMADTNPTYAPFPSQSKGLQKRLAPLGAHAREMIKSLYGQIYFANEGWEIRADKLQSYMTNMALKRSCAQELVFDVFKRLPPLRLLTLWQKLNDMADQQQAKFDRYPPGMPRPATRLEYMFAGIDDLIR
;
A
#
# COMPACT_ATOMS: atom_id res chain seq x y z
N MET A 1 36.79 -30.47 12.89
CA MET A 1 35.51 -30.99 12.34
C MET A 1 35.01 -32.22 13.13
N ARG A 2 34.71 -32.06 14.43
CA ARG A 2 33.90 -33.03 15.20
C ARG A 2 32.47 -32.48 15.21
N THR A 3 31.58 -33.29 14.66
CA THR A 3 30.22 -33.00 14.22
C THR A 3 29.26 -32.56 15.33
N LEU A 4 28.54 -31.46 15.07
CA LEU A 4 27.30 -30.96 15.70
C LEU A 4 26.11 -31.96 15.65
N LYS A 5 26.34 -33.26 15.84
CA LYS A 5 25.27 -34.29 15.78
C LYS A 5 24.49 -34.46 17.08
N THR A 6 24.86 -33.78 18.17
CA THR A 6 24.26 -33.97 19.50
C THR A 6 23.06 -33.07 19.79
N SER A 7 22.80 -32.02 19.01
CA SER A 7 21.70 -31.07 19.27
C SER A 7 20.36 -31.39 18.58
N GLN A 8 20.31 -32.36 17.66
CA GLN A 8 19.08 -32.68 16.90
C GLN A 8 18.19 -33.75 17.56
N ARG A 9 18.59 -34.34 18.69
CA ARG A 9 17.92 -35.51 19.30
C ARG A 9 16.59 -35.24 20.03
N GLY A 10 15.99 -34.05 19.90
CA GLY A 10 14.77 -33.70 20.62
C GLY A 10 13.71 -32.92 19.84
N ARG A 11 13.88 -32.67 18.54
CA ARG A 11 12.89 -31.92 17.76
C ARG A 11 11.83 -32.88 17.22
N ASP A 12 10.56 -32.62 17.50
CA ASP A 12 9.45 -33.32 16.86
C ASP A 12 9.34 -32.83 15.39
N PRO A 13 9.61 -33.68 14.39
CA PRO A 13 9.54 -33.29 12.98
C PRO A 13 8.13 -32.79 12.61
N LYS A 14 7.08 -33.30 13.27
CA LYS A 14 5.70 -32.88 12.99
C LYS A 14 5.46 -31.41 13.30
N ILE A 15 6.12 -30.88 14.34
CA ILE A 15 5.99 -29.47 14.73
C ILE A 15 6.64 -28.57 13.67
N ALA A 16 7.84 -28.93 13.22
CA ALA A 16 8.55 -28.21 12.16
C ALA A 16 7.74 -28.19 10.86
N ASP A 17 7.24 -29.36 10.43
CA ASP A 17 6.42 -29.49 9.23
C ASP A 17 5.11 -28.68 9.34
N ALA A 18 4.52 -28.61 10.54
CA ALA A 18 3.26 -27.89 10.76
C ALA A 18 3.37 -26.37 10.60
N ILE A 19 4.55 -25.79 10.85
CA ILE A 19 4.79 -24.33 10.71
C ILE A 19 5.47 -23.95 9.39
N LEU A 20 6.03 -24.91 8.67
CA LEU A 20 6.89 -24.70 7.49
C LEU A 20 6.30 -23.72 6.47
N THR A 21 5.12 -24.03 5.92
CA THR A 21 4.48 -23.19 4.91
C THR A 21 4.14 -21.79 5.45
N THR A 22 3.75 -21.68 6.72
CA THR A 22 3.48 -20.37 7.35
C THR A 22 4.74 -19.52 7.40
N VAL A 23 5.85 -20.10 7.86
CA VAL A 23 7.16 -19.42 7.92
C VAL A 23 7.66 -19.06 6.52
N ALA A 24 7.50 -19.96 5.54
CA ALA A 24 7.87 -19.72 4.16
C ALA A 24 7.11 -18.53 3.56
N ASP A 25 5.79 -18.47 3.74
CA ASP A 25 4.97 -17.38 3.21
C ASP A 25 5.14 -16.06 3.97
N MET A 26 5.34 -16.12 5.29
CA MET A 26 5.62 -14.90 6.07
C MET A 26 6.96 -14.28 5.65
N LEU A 27 7.97 -15.10 5.38
CA LEU A 27 9.28 -14.64 4.92
C LEU A 27 9.39 -14.47 3.40
N THR A 28 8.37 -14.89 2.64
CA THR A 28 8.36 -14.88 1.16
C THR A 28 9.60 -15.57 0.58
N GLN A 29 9.83 -16.80 0.99
CA GLN A 29 10.98 -17.61 0.56
C GLN A 29 10.56 -19.03 0.20
N PRO A 30 11.39 -19.79 -0.55
CA PRO A 30 11.14 -21.20 -0.81
C PRO A 30 11.03 -22.02 0.49
N GLU A 31 10.18 -23.04 0.51
CA GLU A 31 10.05 -23.92 1.69
C GLU A 31 11.39 -24.56 2.09
N GLN A 32 12.29 -24.84 1.14
CA GLN A 32 13.63 -25.35 1.45
C GLN A 32 14.44 -24.37 2.33
N GLU A 33 14.38 -23.07 2.04
CA GLU A 33 15.08 -22.04 2.83
C GLU A 33 14.41 -21.85 4.19
N ALA A 34 13.08 -21.83 4.23
CA ALA A 34 12.32 -21.80 5.48
C ALA A 34 12.64 -23.01 6.36
N GLN A 35 12.72 -24.20 5.78
CA GLN A 35 13.11 -25.43 6.47
C GLN A 35 14.53 -25.32 7.03
N ALA A 36 15.47 -24.72 6.28
CA ALA A 36 16.83 -24.48 6.76
C ALA A 36 16.84 -23.53 7.97
N ARG A 37 16.06 -22.44 7.94
CA ARG A 37 15.91 -21.51 9.07
C ARG A 37 15.28 -22.17 10.29
N ILE A 38 14.17 -22.89 10.11
CA ILE A 38 13.52 -23.68 11.18
C ILE A 38 14.51 -24.70 11.75
N SER A 39 15.33 -25.30 10.88
CA SER A 39 16.31 -26.29 11.30
C SER A 39 17.43 -25.70 12.16
N ALA A 40 17.85 -24.47 11.84
CA ALA A 40 18.88 -23.72 12.55
C ALA A 40 18.38 -23.07 13.85
N ALA A 41 17.09 -22.77 13.96
CA ALA A 41 16.52 -22.13 15.14
C ALA A 41 16.47 -23.05 16.38
N PRO A 42 16.62 -22.53 17.59
CA PRO A 42 16.50 -23.30 18.83
C PRO A 42 15.16 -24.03 18.95
N VAL A 43 15.16 -25.27 19.46
CA VAL A 43 13.93 -26.11 19.58
C VAL A 43 12.83 -25.39 20.35
N ARG A 44 13.19 -24.71 21.45
CA ARG A 44 12.27 -23.92 22.27
C ARG A 44 11.55 -22.82 21.49
N GLU A 45 12.24 -22.19 20.54
CA GLU A 45 11.66 -21.13 19.71
C GLU A 45 10.66 -21.74 18.72
N ILE A 46 11.00 -22.88 18.11
CA ILE A 46 10.11 -23.58 17.18
C ILE A 46 8.83 -24.08 17.87
N ASP A 47 8.95 -24.65 19.06
CA ASP A 47 7.79 -25.10 19.85
C ASP A 47 6.90 -23.91 20.23
N ALA A 48 7.51 -22.78 20.62
CA ALA A 48 6.79 -21.56 20.97
C ALA A 48 6.12 -20.90 19.74
N LEU A 49 6.77 -20.89 18.58
CA LEU A 49 6.18 -20.42 17.32
C LEU A 49 5.00 -21.29 16.90
N HIS A 50 5.13 -22.61 17.00
CA HIS A 50 4.02 -23.52 16.73
C HIS A 50 2.83 -23.25 17.67
N LYS A 51 3.09 -23.06 18.97
CA LYS A 51 2.07 -22.67 19.94
C LYS A 51 1.42 -21.33 19.56
N ALA A 52 2.22 -20.31 19.24
CA ALA A 52 1.72 -19.00 18.81
C ALA A 52 0.75 -19.15 17.63
N PHE A 53 1.14 -19.87 16.57
CA PHE A 53 0.32 -20.04 15.38
C PHE A 53 -0.90 -20.97 15.53
N SER A 54 -0.88 -21.89 16.49
CA SER A 54 -1.88 -22.95 16.61
C SER A 54 -2.86 -22.79 17.78
N SER A 55 -2.44 -22.20 18.89
CA SER A 55 -3.27 -22.09 20.10
C SER A 55 -3.48 -20.67 20.57
N ASP A 56 -2.50 -19.77 20.38
CA ASP A 56 -2.54 -18.44 20.99
C ASP A 56 -3.28 -17.44 20.09
N VAL A 57 -3.15 -17.56 18.77
CA VAL A 57 -3.93 -16.77 17.81
C VAL A 57 -5.30 -17.42 17.57
N GLN A 58 -6.24 -17.18 18.48
CA GLN A 58 -7.64 -17.59 18.35
C GLN A 58 -8.49 -16.46 17.80
N MET A 59 -8.99 -16.60 16.57
CA MET A 59 -9.98 -15.64 16.06
C MET A 59 -11.33 -15.83 16.75
N ASN A 60 -11.74 -14.88 17.58
CA ASN A 60 -13.06 -14.87 18.22
C ASN A 60 -13.44 -16.23 18.87
N GLY A 61 -12.44 -17.00 19.33
CA GLY A 61 -12.62 -18.34 19.91
C GLY A 61 -12.99 -19.48 18.93
N VAL A 62 -12.98 -19.30 17.60
CA VAL A 62 -13.53 -20.31 16.67
C VAL A 62 -12.47 -21.20 15.99
N HIS A 63 -11.39 -20.69 15.35
CA HIS A 63 -10.32 -21.57 14.79
C HIS A 63 -8.98 -20.85 14.50
N ALA A 64 -7.85 -21.49 14.84
CA ALA A 64 -6.49 -20.98 14.63
C ALA A 64 -5.98 -20.99 13.18
N ARG A 65 -6.72 -21.48 12.18
CA ARG A 65 -6.25 -21.41 10.77
C ARG A 65 -6.73 -20.17 10.02
N LYS A 66 -7.81 -19.54 10.51
CA LYS A 66 -8.44 -18.42 9.79
C LYS A 66 -7.65 -17.12 9.90
N TRP A 67 -6.85 -16.92 10.95
CA TRP A 67 -6.09 -15.67 11.15
C TRP A 67 -5.16 -15.34 9.97
N ARG A 68 -4.71 -16.36 9.23
CA ARG A 68 -3.81 -16.21 8.07
C ARG A 68 -4.37 -15.26 7.02
N ALA A 69 -5.60 -15.51 6.56
CA ALA A 69 -6.30 -14.64 5.60
C ALA A 69 -6.69 -13.28 6.18
N HIS A 70 -6.73 -13.19 7.51
CA HIS A 70 -7.28 -12.05 8.21
C HIS A 70 -6.24 -11.01 8.62
N THR A 71 -4.96 -11.36 8.65
CA THR A 71 -3.88 -10.51 9.20
C THR A 71 -2.97 -9.85 8.17
N LEU A 72 -3.06 -10.21 6.89
CA LEU A 72 -2.11 -9.81 5.82
C LEU A 72 -0.64 -10.08 6.22
N SER A 73 -0.42 -11.15 6.99
CA SER A 73 0.89 -11.53 7.52
C SER A 73 1.68 -12.41 6.56
N ARG A 74 1.07 -12.96 5.51
CA ARG A 74 1.66 -13.92 4.58
C ARG A 74 1.68 -13.36 3.17
N LEU A 75 2.84 -13.41 2.53
CA LEU A 75 3.01 -13.14 1.11
C LEU A 75 3.69 -14.37 0.49
N PRO A 76 2.89 -15.32 -0.04
CA PRO A 76 3.43 -16.52 -0.66
C PRO A 76 4.36 -16.17 -1.81
N LEU A 77 5.44 -16.95 -1.99
CA LEU A 77 6.40 -16.71 -3.07
C LEU A 77 5.76 -16.80 -4.46
N SER A 78 4.65 -17.53 -4.62
CA SER A 78 3.91 -17.60 -5.90
C SER A 78 3.23 -16.29 -6.30
N GLN A 79 3.08 -15.33 -5.37
CA GLN A 79 2.54 -14.00 -5.64
C GLN A 79 3.64 -12.98 -5.94
N TRP A 80 4.90 -13.38 -5.84
CA TRP A 80 6.03 -12.60 -6.29
C TRP A 80 6.26 -12.87 -7.78
N LYS A 81 6.27 -11.80 -8.59
CA LYS A 81 6.51 -11.89 -10.04
C LYS A 81 7.59 -10.90 -10.43
N GLU A 82 8.58 -11.39 -11.17
CA GLU A 82 9.54 -10.57 -11.89
C GLU A 82 9.24 -10.72 -13.39
N GLU A 83 8.86 -9.62 -14.04
CA GLU A 83 8.52 -9.58 -15.47
C GLU A 83 9.19 -8.38 -16.10
N ASP A 84 9.87 -8.58 -17.23
CA ASP A 84 10.64 -7.54 -17.93
C ASP A 84 11.68 -6.80 -17.05
N GLY A 85 12.20 -7.48 -16.03
CA GLY A 85 13.14 -6.92 -15.06
C GLY A 85 12.48 -6.10 -13.94
N PHE A 86 11.15 -6.15 -13.82
CA PHE A 86 10.38 -5.39 -12.85
C PHE A 86 9.72 -6.28 -11.80
N PHE A 87 9.93 -5.92 -10.54
CA PHE A 87 9.35 -6.57 -9.37
C PHE A 87 7.87 -6.22 -9.22
N SER A 88 6.99 -7.19 -9.04
CA SER A 88 5.59 -6.92 -8.69
C SER A 88 5.03 -7.96 -7.74
N VAL A 89 4.12 -7.51 -6.87
CA VAL A 89 3.31 -8.39 -6.04
C VAL A 89 1.93 -8.52 -6.67
N LEU A 90 1.52 -9.76 -6.94
CA LEU A 90 0.20 -10.09 -7.45
C LEU A 90 -0.82 -10.15 -6.30
N PRO A 91 -2.03 -9.61 -6.48
CA PRO A 91 -3.10 -9.78 -5.53
C PRO A 91 -3.60 -11.24 -5.55
N PHE A 92 -4.05 -11.73 -4.39
CA PHE A 92 -4.72 -13.02 -4.25
C PHE A 92 -5.87 -12.94 -3.26
N GLY A 93 -6.60 -14.04 -3.03
CA GLY A 93 -7.86 -14.06 -2.27
C GLY A 93 -7.80 -13.41 -0.88
N GLU A 94 -6.64 -13.40 -0.21
CA GLU A 94 -6.48 -12.80 1.12
C GLU A 94 -6.12 -11.30 1.08
N THR A 95 -5.81 -10.74 -0.10
CA THR A 95 -5.34 -9.36 -0.28
C THR A 95 -6.49 -8.37 -0.10
N SER A 96 -6.32 -7.37 0.78
CA SER A 96 -7.39 -6.44 1.15
C SER A 96 -6.83 -5.11 1.67
N LEU A 97 -7.63 -4.04 1.59
CA LEU A 97 -7.36 -2.72 2.17
C LEU A 97 -8.12 -2.49 3.48
N LYS A 98 -8.49 -3.57 4.18
CA LYS A 98 -9.22 -3.54 5.45
C LYS A 98 -8.57 -2.67 6.54
N TYR A 99 -7.25 -2.52 6.53
CA TYR A 99 -6.55 -1.66 7.48
C TYR A 99 -6.50 -0.19 7.03
N LEU A 100 -6.95 0.15 5.83
CA LEU A 100 -7.09 1.53 5.34
C LEU A 100 -8.52 2.08 5.52
N ASN A 101 -9.39 1.43 6.31
CA ASN A 101 -10.81 1.80 6.37
C ASN A 101 -11.02 3.16 7.07
N ALA A 102 -11.91 4.00 6.51
CA ALA A 102 -12.15 5.40 6.92
C ALA A 102 -13.38 5.59 7.83
N VAL A 103 -14.12 4.52 8.12
CA VAL A 103 -15.36 4.62 8.89
C VAL A 103 -15.05 4.34 10.34
N ASP A 104 -15.43 5.27 11.22
CA ASP A 104 -15.49 5.00 12.67
C ASP A 104 -16.12 3.63 12.84
N LEU A 105 -15.46 2.77 13.63
CA LEU A 105 -15.90 1.41 13.90
C LEU A 105 -17.19 1.48 14.74
N ASP A 106 -18.28 1.97 14.16
CA ASP A 106 -19.61 1.89 14.72
C ASP A 106 -19.88 0.42 15.02
N GLU A 107 -20.62 0.17 16.10
CA GLU A 107 -20.91 -1.14 16.71
C GLU A 107 -21.41 -2.23 15.71
N ASN A 108 -21.77 -1.84 14.49
CA ASN A 108 -22.27 -2.70 13.42
C ASN A 108 -21.20 -3.33 12.51
N ASP A 109 -19.92 -2.92 12.56
CA ASP A 109 -18.84 -3.57 11.80
C ASP A 109 -17.79 -4.23 12.68
N GLY A 110 -18.24 -4.98 13.69
CA GLY A 110 -17.37 -5.79 14.56
C GLY A 110 -16.40 -6.69 13.79
N ARG A 111 -16.65 -6.98 12.50
CA ARG A 111 -15.70 -7.72 11.65
C ARG A 111 -14.41 -6.96 11.42
N ALA A 112 -14.45 -5.66 11.19
CA ALA A 112 -13.28 -4.83 10.96
C ALA A 112 -12.39 -4.77 12.21
N LEU A 113 -13.00 -4.52 13.38
CA LEU A 113 -12.31 -4.55 14.67
C LEU A 113 -11.66 -5.92 14.91
N ASN A 114 -12.39 -7.01 14.66
CA ASN A 114 -11.83 -8.35 14.80
C ASN A 114 -10.58 -8.57 13.93
N GLN A 115 -10.46 -7.96 12.74
CA GLN A 115 -9.26 -8.11 11.90
C GLN A 115 -8.03 -7.41 12.49
N LEU A 116 -8.24 -6.22 13.08
CA LEU A 116 -7.22 -5.47 13.78
C LEU A 116 -6.77 -6.25 15.02
N GLU A 117 -7.72 -6.69 15.83
CA GLU A 117 -7.46 -7.51 17.02
C GLU A 117 -6.71 -8.80 16.66
N ASN A 118 -7.09 -9.49 15.58
CA ASN A 118 -6.39 -10.70 15.15
C ASN A 118 -4.91 -10.43 14.78
N ARG A 119 -4.63 -9.26 14.20
CA ARG A 119 -3.26 -8.87 13.86
C ARG A 119 -2.47 -8.50 15.10
N GLU A 120 -3.08 -7.77 16.04
CA GLU A 120 -2.50 -7.44 17.33
C GLU A 120 -2.17 -8.72 18.13
N VAL A 121 -3.12 -9.64 18.26
CA VAL A 121 -2.95 -10.94 18.93
C VAL A 121 -1.82 -11.76 18.30
N LEU A 122 -1.71 -11.78 16.97
CA LEU A 122 -0.59 -12.44 16.29
C LEU A 122 0.75 -11.79 16.66
N CYS A 123 0.83 -10.45 16.62
CA CYS A 123 2.06 -9.74 16.95
C CYS A 123 2.44 -9.93 18.43
N ASP A 124 1.47 -9.90 19.34
CA ASP A 124 1.67 -10.16 20.78
C ASP A 124 2.13 -11.59 21.04
N ALA A 125 1.51 -12.58 20.40
CA ALA A 125 1.93 -13.98 20.49
C ALA A 125 3.38 -14.15 20.04
N LEU A 126 3.79 -13.51 18.94
CA LEU A 126 5.17 -13.55 18.46
C LEU A 126 6.14 -12.78 19.36
N LYS A 127 5.77 -11.60 19.89
CA LYS A 127 6.59 -10.86 20.86
C LYS A 127 6.87 -11.69 22.11
N ASN A 128 5.89 -12.47 22.57
CA ASN A 128 6.03 -13.37 23.72
C ASN A 128 6.98 -14.56 23.47
N VAL A 129 7.32 -14.86 22.21
CA VAL A 129 8.34 -15.86 21.87
C VAL A 129 9.76 -15.29 21.98
N LEU A 130 9.93 -13.97 21.82
CA LEU A 130 11.24 -13.33 21.86
C LEU A 130 11.88 -13.41 23.27
N PRO A 131 13.19 -13.66 23.37
CA PRO A 131 13.92 -13.49 24.62
C PRO A 131 13.80 -12.04 25.12
N ALA A 132 13.72 -11.85 26.45
CA ALA A 132 13.50 -10.52 27.05
C ALA A 132 14.50 -9.46 26.58
N GLN A 133 15.78 -9.82 26.43
CA GLN A 133 16.85 -8.92 25.96
C GLN A 133 16.65 -8.50 24.50
N VAL A 134 16.22 -9.44 23.65
CA VAL A 134 15.89 -9.15 22.24
C VAL A 134 14.65 -8.26 22.18
N LEU A 135 13.61 -8.61 22.94
CA LEU A 135 12.40 -7.79 23.00
C LEU A 135 12.72 -6.36 23.46
N GLU A 136 13.51 -6.17 24.52
CA GLU A 136 13.91 -4.85 25.02
C GLU A 136 14.65 -4.03 23.95
N GLN A 137 15.60 -4.64 23.23
CA GLN A 137 16.36 -3.97 22.19
C GLN A 137 15.48 -3.48 21.02
N TYR A 138 14.50 -4.29 20.63
CA TYR A 138 13.67 -4.05 19.46
C TYR A 138 12.28 -3.49 19.79
N LEU A 139 11.96 -3.29 21.08
CA LEU A 139 10.66 -2.81 21.52
C LEU A 139 10.20 -1.54 20.78
N PRO A 140 11.05 -0.51 20.58
CA PRO A 140 10.61 0.73 19.93
C PRO A 140 10.02 0.55 18.53
N MET A 141 10.44 -0.47 17.78
CA MET A 141 9.88 -0.76 16.45
C MET A 141 8.72 -1.78 16.49
N LEU A 142 8.56 -2.51 17.60
CA LEU A 142 7.57 -3.57 17.82
C LEU A 142 6.39 -3.12 18.70
N GLU A 143 6.37 -1.88 19.15
CA GLU A 143 5.23 -1.29 19.85
C GLU A 143 4.02 -1.18 18.92
N TRP A 144 2.84 -1.37 19.49
CA TRP A 144 1.58 -1.19 18.77
C TRP A 144 1.19 0.28 18.84
N ILE A 145 0.97 0.89 17.69
CA ILE A 145 0.59 2.30 17.60
C ILE A 145 -0.67 2.45 16.78
N LYS A 146 -1.51 3.41 17.19
CA LYS A 146 -2.42 4.06 16.25
C LYS A 146 -1.58 5.00 15.40
N VAL A 147 -1.41 4.68 14.12
CA VAL A 147 -0.93 5.63 13.12
C VAL A 147 -2.09 6.60 12.84
N ASP A 148 -2.25 7.54 13.78
CA ASP A 148 -3.00 8.80 13.75
C ASP A 148 -4.54 8.80 13.78
N THR A 149 -5.08 9.81 14.49
CA THR A 149 -6.52 10.07 14.76
C THR A 149 -6.88 11.52 14.40
N TYR A 150 -6.48 12.01 13.23
CA TYR A 150 -6.56 13.45 12.97
C TYR A 150 -7.88 13.97 12.42
N ASP A 151 -8.82 13.11 12.04
CA ASP A 151 -10.14 13.58 11.60
C ASP A 151 -11.12 12.41 11.48
N ASN A 152 -12.43 12.67 11.47
CA ASN A 152 -13.47 11.69 11.16
C ASN A 152 -13.34 11.10 9.73
N ALA A 153 -12.38 11.59 8.94
CA ALA A 153 -11.96 11.03 7.66
C ALA A 153 -10.96 9.86 7.78
N HIS A 154 -10.46 9.56 9.00
CA HIS A 154 -9.38 8.61 9.28
C HIS A 154 -9.57 7.87 10.63
N PRO A 155 -10.18 6.68 10.66
CA PRO A 155 -9.82 5.65 11.59
C PRO A 155 -8.49 5.04 11.13
N LEU A 156 -7.44 5.33 11.89
CA LEU A 156 -6.60 4.30 12.50
C LEU A 156 -6.01 3.25 11.55
N LEU A 157 -4.87 3.58 10.95
CA LEU A 157 -3.89 2.57 10.64
C LEU A 157 -3.29 2.08 11.96
N THR A 158 -3.89 1.11 12.65
CA THR A 158 -3.23 0.53 13.83
C THR A 158 -2.31 -0.61 13.40
N ASP A 159 -1.03 -0.52 13.73
CA ASP A 159 -0.03 -1.55 13.43
C ASP A 159 1.20 -1.41 14.35
N LEU A 160 2.22 -2.24 14.11
CA LEU A 160 3.53 -2.04 14.70
C LEU A 160 4.14 -0.70 14.27
N THR A 161 4.90 -0.08 15.17
CA THR A 161 5.63 1.17 14.92
C THR A 161 6.53 1.11 13.69
N LEU A 162 7.09 -0.05 13.39
CA LEU A 162 7.87 -0.30 12.17
C LEU A 162 7.11 0.05 10.88
N SER A 163 5.77 0.05 10.87
CA SER A 163 4.97 0.48 9.72
C SER A 163 5.20 1.94 9.32
N LEU A 164 5.56 2.81 10.26
CA LEU A 164 5.95 4.19 9.94
C LEU A 164 7.21 4.22 9.06
N ALA A 165 8.14 3.29 9.28
CA ALA A 165 9.33 3.16 8.46
C ALA A 165 8.96 2.74 7.03
N THR A 166 8.04 1.78 6.85
CA THR A 166 7.57 1.39 5.51
C THR A 166 6.95 2.58 4.76
N ASN A 167 6.07 3.34 5.43
CA ASN A 167 5.48 4.55 4.85
C ASN A 167 6.54 5.62 4.51
N SER A 168 7.57 5.77 5.35
CA SER A 168 8.68 6.70 5.13
C SER A 168 9.56 6.31 3.93
N ILE A 169 9.78 5.01 3.72
CA ILE A 169 10.52 4.50 2.55
C ILE A 169 9.74 4.72 1.25
N GLU A 170 8.42 4.48 1.25
CA GLU A 170 7.58 4.82 0.10
C GLU A 170 7.58 6.34 -0.18
N TYR A 171 7.49 7.16 0.87
CA TYR A 171 7.56 8.62 0.75
C TYR A 171 8.89 9.08 0.16
N LEU A 172 10.02 8.52 0.64
CA LEU A 172 11.36 8.76 0.08
C LEU A 172 11.39 8.48 -1.43
N PHE A 173 10.87 7.33 -1.87
CA PHE A 173 10.78 7.00 -3.29
C PHE A 173 9.98 8.03 -4.08
N TYR A 174 8.77 8.38 -3.63
CA TYR A 174 7.94 9.35 -4.36
C TYR A 174 8.55 10.75 -4.37
N LYS A 175 9.30 11.13 -3.32
CA LYS A 175 10.01 12.40 -3.27
C LYS A 175 11.16 12.44 -4.27
N GLU A 176 11.98 11.40 -4.31
CA GLU A 176 13.05 11.28 -5.31
C GLU A 176 12.47 11.21 -6.74
N TYR A 177 11.38 10.48 -6.96
CA TYR A 177 10.70 10.46 -8.27
C TYR A 177 10.29 11.87 -8.72
N ARG A 178 9.64 12.65 -7.84
CA ARG A 178 9.23 14.02 -8.16
C ARG A 178 10.44 14.91 -8.47
N LYS A 179 11.55 14.74 -7.74
CA LYS A 179 12.79 15.49 -7.98
C LYS A 179 13.37 15.17 -9.36
N VAL A 180 13.54 13.89 -9.68
CA VAL A 180 14.07 13.45 -10.99
C VAL A 180 13.15 13.90 -12.13
N GLU A 181 11.84 13.77 -11.95
CA GLU A 181 10.84 14.23 -12.92
C GLU A 181 10.94 15.74 -13.15
N ALA A 182 11.04 16.54 -12.09
CA ALA A 182 11.17 18.00 -12.19
C ALA A 182 12.48 18.42 -12.90
N GLU A 183 13.61 17.79 -12.57
CA GLU A 183 14.88 18.03 -13.25
C GLU A 183 14.82 17.68 -14.74
N TRP A 184 14.24 16.53 -15.07
CA TRP A 184 14.05 16.09 -16.44
C TRP A 184 13.13 17.05 -17.22
N ARG A 185 11.99 17.45 -16.63
CA ARG A 185 11.06 18.43 -17.22
C ARG A 185 11.74 19.76 -17.49
N SER A 186 12.51 20.27 -16.53
CA SER A 186 13.28 21.51 -16.68
C SER A 186 14.24 21.42 -17.87
N ARG A 187 15.02 20.34 -17.98
CA ARG A 187 15.95 20.10 -19.09
C ARG A 187 15.27 19.96 -20.46
N LYS A 188 14.03 19.47 -20.48
CA LYS A 188 13.23 19.28 -21.70
C LYS A 188 12.28 20.43 -22.00
N SER A 189 12.25 21.47 -21.15
CA SER A 189 11.28 22.58 -21.22
C SER A 189 9.82 22.11 -21.26
N ILE A 190 9.50 21.06 -20.51
CA ILE A 190 8.14 20.52 -20.40
C ILE A 190 7.45 21.17 -19.19
N PRO A 191 6.28 21.81 -19.36
CA PRO A 191 5.53 22.41 -18.25
C PRO A 191 5.11 21.37 -17.20
N GLU A 192 5.03 21.77 -15.93
CA GLU A 192 4.51 20.89 -14.85
C GLU A 192 3.05 20.48 -15.07
N THR A 193 2.29 21.29 -15.80
CA THR A 193 0.88 21.04 -16.13
C THR A 193 0.67 19.95 -17.18
N MET A 194 1.73 19.56 -17.90
CA MET A 194 1.65 18.50 -18.90
C MET A 194 1.86 17.14 -18.25
N ALA A 195 1.13 16.11 -18.69
CA ALA A 195 1.39 14.74 -18.26
C ALA A 195 2.83 14.33 -18.60
N THR A 196 3.48 13.54 -17.73
CA THR A 196 4.80 12.99 -18.08
C THR A 196 4.63 12.03 -19.26
N PRO A 197 5.39 12.20 -20.36
CA PRO A 197 5.29 11.34 -21.52
C PRO A 197 5.61 9.89 -21.17
N PHE A 198 4.87 9.00 -21.82
CA PHE A 198 4.84 7.58 -21.50
C PHE A 198 6.25 6.96 -21.47
N ASP A 199 7.05 7.19 -22.51
CA ASP A 199 8.36 6.56 -22.69
C ASP A 199 9.38 6.87 -21.58
N TRP A 200 9.11 7.88 -20.74
CA TRP A 200 10.04 8.32 -19.70
C TRP A 200 9.71 7.80 -18.31
N MET A 201 8.49 7.32 -18.06
CA MET A 201 8.07 6.94 -16.70
C MET A 201 8.88 5.76 -16.14
N SER A 202 9.28 4.79 -16.98
CA SER A 202 10.19 3.69 -16.60
C SER A 202 11.50 4.22 -16.08
N TRP A 203 12.18 5.01 -16.91
CA TRP A 203 13.48 5.57 -16.60
C TRP A 203 13.42 6.44 -15.34
N LEU A 204 12.37 7.27 -15.19
CA LEU A 204 12.16 8.08 -13.98
C LEU A 204 11.98 7.21 -12.73
N GLY A 205 11.22 6.11 -12.82
CA GLY A 205 11.03 5.15 -11.74
C GLY A 205 12.34 4.49 -11.30
N GLU A 206 13.13 4.00 -12.26
CA GLU A 206 14.43 3.38 -12.01
C GLU A 206 15.44 4.37 -11.40
N GLN A 207 15.49 5.62 -11.89
CA GLN A 207 16.34 6.64 -11.30
C GLN A 207 15.93 6.95 -9.86
N ALA A 208 14.63 7.11 -9.61
CA ALA A 208 14.11 7.36 -8.27
C ALA A 208 14.49 6.24 -7.29
N LEU A 209 14.29 4.99 -7.71
CA LEU A 209 14.69 3.81 -6.95
C LEU A 209 16.19 3.81 -6.65
N ARG A 210 17.03 4.09 -7.64
CA ARG A 210 18.49 4.18 -7.48
C ARG A 210 18.87 5.26 -6.47
N TYR A 211 18.28 6.44 -6.55
CA TYR A 211 18.55 7.52 -5.61
C TYR A 211 18.06 7.18 -4.20
N SER A 212 16.88 6.57 -4.05
CA SER A 212 16.41 6.09 -2.75
C SER A 212 17.36 5.05 -2.15
N LYS A 213 17.84 4.07 -2.93
CA LYS A 213 18.86 3.10 -2.48
C LYS A 213 20.16 3.81 -2.07
N ALA A 214 20.60 4.84 -2.81
CA ALA A 214 21.77 5.63 -2.45
C ALA A 214 21.60 6.38 -1.11
N GLN A 215 20.42 6.96 -0.85
CA GLN A 215 20.11 7.58 0.44
C GLN A 215 20.17 6.55 1.58
N LEU A 216 19.66 5.34 1.37
CA LEU A 216 19.72 4.28 2.37
C LEU A 216 21.15 3.78 2.64
N VAL A 217 22.04 3.83 1.65
CA VAL A 217 23.48 3.60 1.88
C VAL A 217 24.09 4.73 2.72
N ILE A 218 23.75 5.99 2.44
CA ILE A 218 24.21 7.15 3.24
C ILE A 218 23.72 7.06 4.69
N TRP A 219 22.53 6.49 4.90
CA TRP A 219 21.95 6.28 6.23
C TRP A 219 22.48 5.02 6.94
N ASP A 220 23.44 4.31 6.35
CA ASP A 220 23.98 3.04 6.85
C ASP A 220 22.90 1.95 7.06
N VAL A 221 21.83 2.01 6.25
CA VAL A 221 20.76 1.00 6.23
C VAL A 221 21.10 -0.08 5.21
N LEU A 222 21.50 0.32 4.01
CA LEU A 222 22.00 -0.59 2.97
C LEU A 222 23.53 -0.67 3.00
N PRO A 223 24.11 -1.85 2.72
CA PRO A 223 25.55 -2.01 2.65
C PRO A 223 26.13 -1.15 1.51
N SER A 224 27.25 -0.49 1.78
CA SER A 224 27.96 0.29 0.75
C SER A 224 28.57 -0.63 -0.29
N PRO A 225 28.25 -0.48 -1.59
CA PRO A 225 28.82 -1.32 -2.65
C PRO A 225 30.34 -1.16 -2.79
N PHE A 226 30.91 -0.07 -2.27
CA PHE A 226 32.35 0.21 -2.35
C PHE A 226 33.16 -0.45 -1.24
N LEU A 227 32.54 -0.75 -0.09
CA LEU A 227 33.24 -1.31 1.08
C LEU A 227 33.24 -2.85 1.10
N SER A 228 32.45 -3.50 0.24
CA SER A 228 32.35 -4.98 0.14
C SER A 228 33.55 -5.65 -0.55
N SER A 229 34.54 -4.89 -1.02
CA SER A 229 35.60 -5.37 -1.90
C SER A 229 36.86 -5.79 -1.14
N ASN A 230 36.84 -7.00 -0.58
CA ASN A 230 38.06 -7.81 -0.42
C ASN A 230 37.87 -9.31 -0.74
N SER A 231 36.71 -9.68 -1.30
CA SER A 231 36.48 -10.99 -1.91
C SER A 231 36.16 -10.80 -3.39
N ALA A 232 36.95 -11.43 -4.26
CA ALA A 232 36.91 -11.30 -5.71
C ALA A 232 35.49 -11.54 -6.31
N PRO A 233 35.15 -10.88 -7.43
CA PRO A 233 33.85 -11.04 -8.08
C PRO A 233 33.80 -12.36 -8.83
N THR A 234 32.96 -13.29 -8.37
CA THR A 234 32.50 -14.42 -9.17
C THR A 234 31.03 -14.13 -9.50
N ASN A 235 30.75 -13.92 -10.80
CA ASN A 235 29.43 -13.81 -11.44
C ASN A 235 28.38 -12.89 -10.79
N GLN A 236 28.08 -11.77 -11.46
CA GLN A 236 27.16 -10.72 -11.02
C GLN A 236 25.68 -11.14 -10.87
N GLU A 237 25.30 -12.36 -11.27
CA GLU A 237 23.94 -12.90 -11.06
C GLU A 237 23.75 -13.54 -9.67
N GLU A 238 24.83 -13.83 -8.92
CA GLU A 238 24.73 -14.38 -7.56
C GLU A 238 24.77 -13.31 -6.45
N ALA A 239 24.99 -12.04 -6.81
CA ALA A 239 25.18 -10.95 -5.84
C ALA A 239 23.93 -10.58 -5.02
N PHE A 240 22.75 -11.07 -5.39
CA PHE A 240 21.50 -10.88 -4.65
C PHE A 240 20.95 -12.15 -3.99
N GLN A 241 21.59 -13.31 -4.15
CA GLN A 241 21.12 -14.59 -3.57
C GLN A 241 21.86 -15.07 -2.33
N GLY A 242 22.83 -14.32 -1.79
CA GLY A 242 23.48 -14.74 -0.56
C GLY A 242 24.12 -13.58 0.18
N GLY A 243 23.49 -13.16 1.27
CA GLY A 243 24.12 -12.30 2.27
C GLY A 243 25.50 -12.85 2.64
N GLY A 244 26.50 -11.97 2.59
CA GLY A 244 27.90 -12.32 2.81
C GLY A 244 28.15 -12.93 4.19
N ASN A 245 29.32 -13.54 4.32
CA ASN A 245 29.79 -14.35 5.47
C ASN A 245 29.57 -13.77 6.89
N GLU A 246 29.23 -12.50 7.07
CA GLU A 246 28.85 -11.93 8.37
C GLU A 246 27.44 -12.35 8.82
N GLU A 247 26.50 -12.60 7.90
CA GLU A 247 25.16 -13.13 8.23
C GLU A 247 25.21 -14.55 8.82
N ILE A 248 26.27 -15.32 8.54
CA ILE A 248 26.41 -16.69 9.02
C ILE A 248 26.69 -16.72 10.54
N GLN A 249 27.22 -15.64 11.12
CA GLN A 249 27.57 -15.62 12.56
C GLN A 249 26.35 -15.46 13.50
N HIS A 250 25.22 -14.95 13.02
CA HIS A 250 24.00 -14.79 13.82
C HIS A 250 22.94 -15.87 13.59
N ARG A 251 23.17 -16.82 12.66
CA ARG A 251 22.24 -17.93 12.43
C ARG A 251 22.21 -18.86 13.65
N GLY A 252 21.07 -18.88 14.35
CA GLY A 252 20.83 -19.71 15.53
C GLY A 252 20.86 -18.98 16.87
N THR A 253 20.93 -17.63 16.88
CA THR A 253 20.65 -16.85 18.09
C THR A 253 19.18 -16.98 18.45
N ASP A 254 18.89 -17.17 19.73
CA ASP A 254 17.52 -17.32 20.23
C ASP A 254 16.63 -16.12 19.82
N GLY A 255 15.47 -16.41 19.22
CA GLY A 255 14.49 -15.39 18.85
C GLY A 255 14.72 -14.73 17.48
N GLN A 256 15.79 -15.06 16.77
CA GLN A 256 16.12 -14.46 15.48
C GLN A 256 15.04 -14.71 14.43
N LEU A 257 14.57 -15.96 14.30
CA LEU A 257 13.55 -16.32 13.33
C LEU A 257 12.23 -15.59 13.65
N THR A 258 11.87 -15.55 14.93
CA THR A 258 10.67 -14.83 15.42
C THR A 258 10.74 -13.34 15.09
N LEU A 259 11.90 -12.72 15.30
CA LEU A 259 12.11 -11.30 15.00
C LEU A 259 12.02 -11.01 13.49
N GLU A 260 12.59 -11.87 12.65
CA GLU A 260 12.45 -11.80 11.20
C GLU A 260 10.97 -11.86 10.80
N LEU A 261 10.20 -12.81 11.36
CA LEU A 261 8.78 -12.95 11.10
C LEU A 261 7.98 -11.68 11.48
N LEU A 262 8.26 -11.08 12.65
CA LEU A 262 7.64 -9.82 13.09
C LEU A 262 7.92 -8.67 12.13
N CYS A 263 9.17 -8.50 11.70
CA CYS A 263 9.54 -7.45 10.75
C CYS A 263 8.84 -7.64 9.40
N ASN A 264 8.74 -8.88 8.94
CA ASN A 264 8.13 -9.23 7.66
C ASN A 264 6.60 -9.05 7.64
N ILE A 265 5.91 -9.17 8.79
CA ILE A 265 4.44 -8.98 8.89
C ILE A 265 4.02 -7.57 8.44
N VAL A 266 4.83 -6.55 8.74
CA VAL A 266 4.59 -5.16 8.32
C VAL A 266 4.79 -5.00 6.82
N ALA A 267 5.90 -5.56 6.31
CA ALA A 267 6.22 -5.54 4.88
C ALA A 267 5.14 -6.22 4.03
N ASN A 268 4.69 -7.39 4.46
CA ASN A 268 3.68 -8.18 3.74
C ASN A 268 2.38 -7.39 3.62
N ARG A 269 1.95 -6.73 4.69
CA ARG A 269 0.77 -5.86 4.65
C ARG A 269 0.93 -4.75 3.61
N ALA A 270 2.01 -3.97 3.68
CA ALA A 270 2.21 -2.85 2.77
C ALA A 270 2.28 -3.29 1.30
N LEU A 271 3.01 -4.37 1.02
CA LEU A 271 3.11 -4.95 -0.33
C LEU A 271 1.77 -5.46 -0.85
N LEU A 272 0.99 -6.14 0.00
CA LEU A 272 -0.34 -6.65 -0.38
C LEU A 272 -1.36 -5.53 -0.56
N GLU A 273 -1.37 -4.51 0.30
CA GLU A 273 -2.22 -3.34 0.13
C GLU A 273 -1.87 -2.60 -1.17
N SER A 274 -0.58 -2.43 -1.45
CA SER A 274 -0.09 -1.86 -2.71
C SER A 274 -0.54 -2.67 -3.93
N ALA A 275 -0.44 -4.01 -3.87
CA ALA A 275 -0.94 -4.91 -4.91
C ALA A 275 -2.46 -4.79 -5.10
N LYS A 276 -3.24 -4.68 -4.01
CA LYS A 276 -4.68 -4.49 -4.09
C LYS A 276 -5.05 -3.16 -4.74
N ILE A 277 -4.36 -2.08 -4.39
CA ILE A 277 -4.55 -0.77 -5.03
C ILE A 277 -4.25 -0.87 -6.53
N ALA A 278 -3.20 -1.59 -6.92
CA ALA A 278 -2.86 -1.80 -8.33
C ALA A 278 -3.98 -2.52 -9.09
N GLU A 279 -4.50 -3.60 -8.52
CA GLU A 279 -5.61 -4.37 -9.07
C GLU A 279 -6.86 -3.49 -9.26
N LEU A 280 -7.25 -2.78 -8.21
CA LEU A 280 -8.42 -1.89 -8.21
C LEU A 280 -8.26 -0.78 -9.25
N ALA A 281 -7.06 -0.19 -9.35
CA ALA A 281 -6.75 0.84 -10.34
C ALA A 281 -6.82 0.32 -11.78
N SER A 282 -6.38 -0.93 -12.03
CA SER A 282 -6.47 -1.55 -13.36
C SER A 282 -7.92 -1.83 -13.76
N ARG A 283 -8.72 -2.38 -12.84
CA ARG A 283 -10.17 -2.63 -13.06
C ARG A 283 -10.92 -1.34 -13.36
N ALA A 284 -10.67 -0.29 -12.56
CA ALA A 284 -11.32 1.00 -12.74
C ALA A 284 -10.94 1.67 -14.07
N ALA A 285 -9.66 1.59 -14.46
CA ALA A 285 -9.20 2.12 -15.74
C ALA A 285 -9.92 1.46 -16.92
N ALA A 286 -10.13 0.13 -16.90
CA ALA A 286 -10.86 -0.56 -17.96
C ALA A 286 -12.29 -0.01 -18.15
N GLY A 287 -13.03 0.14 -17.04
CA GLY A 287 -14.37 0.74 -17.07
C GLY A 287 -14.37 2.20 -17.56
N ALA A 288 -13.36 2.97 -17.16
CA ALA A 288 -13.24 4.36 -17.58
C ALA A 288 -12.80 4.54 -19.04
N VAL A 289 -11.90 3.69 -19.57
CA VAL A 289 -11.55 3.70 -21.00
C VAL A 289 -12.81 3.49 -21.83
N LYS A 290 -13.68 2.55 -21.45
CA LYS A 290 -14.96 2.32 -22.14
C LYS A 290 -15.84 3.57 -22.12
N LEU A 291 -16.05 4.18 -20.94
CA LEU A 291 -16.87 5.38 -20.82
C LEU A 291 -16.29 6.57 -21.60
N LEU A 292 -14.99 6.84 -21.44
CA LEU A 292 -14.34 7.96 -22.11
C LEU A 292 -14.28 7.77 -23.62
N SER A 293 -14.14 6.53 -24.11
CA SER A 293 -14.16 6.26 -25.56
C SER A 293 -15.49 6.65 -26.19
N VAL A 294 -16.61 6.39 -25.50
CA VAL A 294 -17.94 6.78 -25.96
C VAL A 294 -18.10 8.31 -25.93
N LEU A 295 -17.70 8.98 -24.84
CA LEU A 295 -17.69 10.44 -24.77
C LEU A 295 -16.84 11.07 -25.88
N ASN A 296 -15.63 10.54 -26.11
CA ASN A 296 -14.72 11.01 -27.16
C ASN A 296 -15.32 10.79 -28.55
N GLY A 297 -16.04 9.68 -28.78
CA GLY A 297 -16.79 9.42 -30.03
C GLY A 297 -17.92 10.43 -30.29
N GLN A 298 -18.50 10.97 -29.21
CA GLN A 298 -19.49 12.06 -29.25
C GLN A 298 -18.83 13.46 -29.29
N GLY A 299 -17.51 13.54 -29.50
CA GLY A 299 -16.76 14.81 -29.57
C GLY A 299 -16.41 15.44 -28.22
N ILE A 300 -16.75 14.79 -27.10
CA ILE A 300 -16.42 15.27 -25.76
C ILE A 300 -15.03 14.77 -25.38
N VAL A 301 -14.04 15.63 -25.53
CA VAL A 301 -12.62 15.32 -25.28
C VAL A 301 -12.01 16.10 -24.12
N ALA A 302 -12.79 17.02 -23.51
CA ALA A 302 -12.38 17.80 -22.35
C ALA A 302 -13.54 17.92 -21.36
N ALA A 303 -13.19 17.98 -20.06
CA ALA A 303 -14.14 18.28 -19.01
C ALA A 303 -14.65 19.73 -19.15
N PRO A 304 -15.98 19.94 -19.14
CA PRO A 304 -16.54 21.29 -19.13
C PRO A 304 -16.16 22.03 -17.85
N GLN A 305 -16.19 23.36 -17.89
CA GLN A 305 -15.99 24.20 -16.70
C GLN A 305 -17.19 24.05 -15.76
N VAL A 306 -16.92 23.87 -14.47
CA VAL A 306 -17.94 23.84 -13.41
C VAL A 306 -17.51 24.70 -12.23
N GLU A 307 -18.45 25.46 -11.70
CA GLU A 307 -18.25 26.33 -10.54
C GLU A 307 -18.91 25.75 -9.29
N ASN A 308 -20.05 25.07 -9.45
CA ASN A 308 -20.86 24.56 -8.34
C ASN A 308 -21.46 23.16 -8.64
N ASP A 309 -22.15 22.58 -7.64
CA ASP A 309 -22.76 21.25 -7.75
C ASP A 309 -23.95 21.20 -8.73
N ASP A 310 -24.61 22.33 -8.99
CA ASP A 310 -25.70 22.41 -9.97
C ASP A 310 -25.17 22.30 -11.39
N ASP A 311 -24.02 22.90 -11.70
CA ASP A 311 -23.34 22.72 -13.00
C ASP A 311 -22.98 21.25 -13.22
N ILE A 312 -22.39 20.60 -12.20
CA ILE A 312 -22.08 19.16 -12.24
C ILE A 312 -23.36 18.36 -12.53
N ARG A 313 -24.46 18.66 -11.84
CA ARG A 313 -25.74 17.98 -12.03
C ARG A 313 -26.30 18.16 -13.44
N GLU A 314 -26.25 19.38 -13.97
CA GLU A 314 -26.71 19.70 -15.33
C GLU A 314 -25.91 18.91 -16.38
N ILE A 315 -24.58 18.95 -16.29
CA ILE A 315 -23.70 18.24 -17.23
C ILE A 315 -23.92 16.73 -17.15
N LEU A 316 -23.97 16.16 -15.95
CA LEU A 316 -24.21 14.73 -15.78
C LEU A 316 -25.61 14.32 -16.28
N SER A 317 -26.62 15.18 -16.11
CA SER A 317 -27.97 14.96 -16.66
C SER A 317 -27.97 15.00 -18.19
N MET A 318 -27.27 15.96 -18.79
CA MET A 318 -27.12 16.07 -20.24
C MET A 318 -26.41 14.85 -20.83
N TRP A 319 -25.35 14.36 -20.17
CA TRP A 319 -24.57 13.23 -20.68
C TRP A 319 -25.24 11.88 -20.40
N PHE A 320 -25.69 11.65 -19.16
CA PHE A 320 -26.09 10.33 -18.66
C PHE A 320 -27.56 10.24 -18.23
N GLY A 321 -28.31 11.35 -18.23
CA GLY A 321 -29.71 11.39 -17.81
C GLY A 321 -30.70 10.79 -18.83
N LEU A 322 -32.00 10.96 -18.56
CA LEU A 322 -33.05 10.46 -19.44
C LEU A 322 -33.03 11.22 -20.78
N GLY A 323 -32.78 10.50 -21.88
CA GLY A 323 -32.60 11.11 -23.19
C GLY A 323 -31.26 11.86 -23.35
N GLY A 324 -30.33 11.70 -22.40
CA GLY A 324 -28.99 12.24 -22.50
C GLY A 324 -28.17 11.58 -23.62
N LEU A 325 -26.98 12.13 -23.89
CA LEU A 325 -26.09 11.69 -24.98
C LEU A 325 -25.81 10.18 -24.97
N MET A 326 -25.64 9.59 -23.80
CA MET A 326 -25.29 8.17 -23.65
C MET A 326 -26.51 7.24 -23.74
N SER A 327 -27.73 7.76 -23.80
CA SER A 327 -28.96 6.95 -23.71
C SER A 327 -29.14 5.94 -24.86
N ALA A 328 -28.54 6.23 -26.02
CA ALA A 328 -28.54 5.36 -27.19
C ALA A 328 -27.37 4.35 -27.22
N GLU A 329 -26.40 4.49 -26.31
CA GLU A 329 -25.16 3.73 -26.33
C GLU A 329 -25.28 2.41 -25.55
N SER A 330 -24.67 1.35 -26.09
CA SER A 330 -24.72 0.03 -25.47
C SER A 330 -24.03 0.03 -24.10
N GLY A 331 -24.72 -0.50 -23.09
CA GLY A 331 -24.24 -0.53 -21.70
C GLY A 331 -24.65 0.69 -20.85
N PHE A 332 -25.28 1.71 -21.45
CA PHE A 332 -25.74 2.93 -20.76
C PHE A 332 -27.27 3.00 -20.62
N GLY A 333 -27.97 1.87 -20.76
CA GLY A 333 -29.44 1.82 -20.81
C GLY A 333 -30.17 2.24 -19.53
N THR A 334 -29.46 2.40 -18.40
CA THR A 334 -30.04 2.95 -17.16
C THR A 334 -29.63 4.43 -17.01
N PRO A 335 -30.56 5.39 -17.13
CA PRO A 335 -30.23 6.80 -17.00
C PRO A 335 -29.83 7.17 -15.56
N LEU A 336 -28.85 8.06 -15.42
CA LEU A 336 -28.46 8.67 -14.16
C LEU A 336 -29.43 9.81 -13.82
N GLN A 337 -30.34 9.57 -12.87
CA GLN A 337 -31.38 10.54 -12.49
C GLN A 337 -31.77 10.45 -11.02
N GLY A 338 -32.43 11.50 -10.53
CA GLY A 338 -32.99 11.58 -9.18
C GLY A 338 -31.96 11.25 -8.09
N THR A 339 -32.31 10.32 -7.20
CA THR A 339 -31.43 9.95 -6.07
C THR A 339 -30.08 9.36 -6.49
N ALA A 340 -29.95 8.78 -7.69
CA ALA A 340 -28.67 8.28 -8.17
C ALA A 340 -27.69 9.41 -8.49
N MET A 341 -28.18 10.50 -9.08
CA MET A 341 -27.40 11.70 -9.35
C MET A 341 -26.86 12.31 -8.06
N GLU A 342 -27.73 12.49 -7.05
CA GLU A 342 -27.33 13.06 -5.76
C GLU A 342 -26.30 12.19 -5.04
N VAL A 343 -26.43 10.86 -5.13
CA VAL A 343 -25.45 9.93 -4.55
C VAL A 343 -24.08 10.07 -5.24
N VAL A 344 -24.03 10.21 -6.58
CA VAL A 344 -22.77 10.43 -7.32
C VAL A 344 -22.10 11.72 -6.82
N ILE A 345 -22.82 12.84 -6.81
CA ILE A 345 -22.25 14.15 -6.44
C ILE A 345 -21.80 14.16 -4.97
N HIS A 346 -22.60 13.57 -4.07
CA HIS A 346 -22.26 13.45 -2.67
C HIS A 346 -20.99 12.61 -2.47
N GLN A 347 -20.94 11.40 -3.04
CA GLN A 347 -19.79 10.50 -2.88
C GLN A 347 -18.54 11.08 -3.56
N ALA A 348 -18.68 11.81 -4.67
CA ALA A 348 -17.56 12.51 -5.30
C ALA A 348 -16.91 13.50 -4.33
N GLY A 349 -17.72 14.28 -3.60
CA GLY A 349 -17.23 15.20 -2.57
C GLY A 349 -16.55 14.47 -1.41
N GLN A 350 -17.13 13.37 -0.93
CA GLN A 350 -16.54 12.58 0.16
C GLN A 350 -15.19 11.96 -0.24
N VAL A 351 -15.11 11.36 -1.44
CA VAL A 351 -13.87 10.76 -1.92
C VAL A 351 -12.82 11.83 -2.23
N GLN A 352 -13.22 12.98 -2.78
CA GLN A 352 -12.33 14.13 -2.99
C GLN A 352 -11.72 14.60 -1.68
N LEU A 353 -12.54 14.83 -0.66
CA LEU A 353 -12.07 15.23 0.66
C LEU A 353 -11.04 14.23 1.19
N HIS A 354 -11.34 12.93 1.11
CA HIS A 354 -10.40 11.91 1.54
C HIS A 354 -9.12 11.89 0.67
N TYR A 355 -9.20 12.14 -0.65
CA TYR A 355 -8.03 12.26 -1.52
C TYR A 355 -7.13 13.42 -1.10
N LEU A 356 -7.71 14.57 -0.75
CA LEU A 356 -6.99 15.75 -0.29
C LEU A 356 -6.13 15.48 0.94
N HIS A 357 -6.66 14.67 1.87
CA HIS A 357 -5.93 14.29 3.07
C HIS A 357 -4.88 13.20 2.85
N THR A 358 -5.05 12.32 1.85
CA THR A 358 -4.17 11.13 1.69
C THR A 358 -3.16 11.21 0.56
N ARG A 359 -3.45 11.93 -0.52
CA ARG A 359 -2.67 11.86 -1.77
C ARG A 359 -2.30 13.22 -2.32
N ALA A 360 -3.07 14.27 -2.03
CA ALA A 360 -2.78 15.59 -2.59
C ALA A 360 -1.42 16.14 -2.09
N GLY A 361 -1.00 15.82 -0.87
CA GLY A 361 0.19 16.46 -0.29
C GLY A 361 0.03 17.98 -0.25
N GLY A 362 1.13 18.74 -0.28
CA GLY A 362 1.13 20.21 -0.18
C GLY A 362 0.37 20.99 -1.27
N ILE A 363 -0.28 20.32 -2.24
CA ILE A 363 -1.12 20.94 -3.30
C ILE A 363 -2.62 20.79 -3.05
N THR A 364 -3.03 20.62 -1.78
CA THR A 364 -4.43 20.47 -1.35
C THR A 364 -5.38 21.49 -1.98
N ARG A 365 -4.97 22.75 -2.09
CA ARG A 365 -5.81 23.84 -2.63
C ARG A 365 -6.16 23.65 -4.11
N VAL A 366 -5.24 23.09 -4.91
CA VAL A 366 -5.48 22.87 -6.35
C VAL A 366 -6.60 21.86 -6.53
N HIS A 367 -6.51 20.74 -5.81
CA HIS A 367 -7.43 19.62 -5.95
C HIS A 367 -8.77 19.78 -5.21
N ALA A 368 -8.95 20.86 -4.45
CA ALA A 368 -10.16 21.11 -3.66
C ALA A 368 -11.29 21.80 -4.45
N SER A 369 -11.07 22.16 -5.71
CA SER A 369 -12.06 22.87 -6.51
C SER A 369 -13.22 21.97 -6.95
N THR A 370 -14.35 22.60 -7.29
CA THR A 370 -15.52 21.93 -7.89
C THR A 370 -15.16 21.23 -9.20
N GLN A 371 -14.22 21.79 -9.97
CA GLN A 371 -13.73 21.16 -11.20
C GLN A 371 -13.11 19.78 -10.95
N HIS A 372 -12.36 19.62 -9.86
CA HIS A 372 -11.84 18.30 -9.48
C HIS A 372 -12.94 17.37 -8.95
N LYS A 373 -13.93 17.91 -8.23
CA LYS A 373 -15.12 17.15 -7.81
C LYS A 373 -15.87 16.57 -9.02
N PHE A 374 -15.95 17.30 -10.13
CA PHE A 374 -16.51 16.78 -11.38
C PHE A 374 -15.76 15.56 -11.92
N ILE A 375 -14.41 15.57 -11.89
CA ILE A 375 -13.63 14.39 -12.31
C ILE A 375 -13.86 13.19 -11.36
N PHE A 376 -14.00 13.43 -10.05
CA PHE A 376 -14.41 12.39 -9.11
C PHE A 376 -15.83 11.84 -9.41
N ALA A 377 -16.77 12.72 -9.77
CA ALA A 377 -18.11 12.31 -10.18
C ALA A 377 -18.06 11.47 -11.47
N LEU A 378 -17.25 11.87 -12.45
CA LEU A 378 -17.03 11.12 -13.68
C LEU A 378 -16.42 9.74 -13.40
N ALA A 379 -15.48 9.64 -12.45
CA ALA A 379 -14.92 8.36 -12.00
C ALA A 379 -15.99 7.44 -11.37
N LEU A 380 -16.89 7.97 -10.56
CA LEU A 380 -18.01 7.21 -10.00
C LEU A 380 -18.99 6.74 -11.07
N VAL A 381 -19.28 7.58 -12.06
CA VAL A 381 -20.14 7.23 -13.20
C VAL A 381 -19.49 6.13 -14.05
N ALA A 382 -18.18 6.19 -14.27
CA ALA A 382 -17.43 5.12 -14.94
C ALA A 382 -17.54 3.79 -14.16
N CYS A 383 -17.48 3.82 -12.83
CA CYS A 383 -17.73 2.62 -12.02
C CYS A 383 -19.19 2.13 -12.08
N MET A 384 -20.16 3.02 -12.22
CA MET A 384 -21.58 2.66 -12.37
C MET A 384 -21.84 1.93 -13.71
N TYR A 385 -21.27 2.41 -14.82
CA TYR A 385 -21.47 1.83 -16.15
C TYR A 385 -20.42 0.77 -16.55
N GLY A 386 -19.38 0.58 -15.73
CA GLY A 386 -18.33 -0.42 -15.94
C GLY A 386 -18.82 -1.86 -15.83
N GLY A 387 -19.98 -2.11 -15.23
CA GLY A 387 -20.58 -3.45 -15.16
C GLY A 387 -19.71 -4.44 -14.39
N GLU A 388 -19.52 -5.63 -14.96
CA GLU A 388 -18.75 -6.73 -14.34
C GLU A 388 -17.24 -6.42 -14.24
N ASP A 389 -16.72 -5.52 -15.09
CA ASP A 389 -15.31 -5.13 -15.09
C ASP A 389 -14.94 -4.30 -13.84
N VAL A 390 -15.94 -3.66 -13.21
CA VAL A 390 -15.74 -2.73 -12.09
C VAL A 390 -16.44 -3.23 -10.84
N ILE A 391 -16.05 -4.43 -10.41
CA ILE A 391 -16.45 -5.02 -9.13
C ILE A 391 -15.28 -5.02 -8.15
N VAL A 392 -15.59 -4.83 -6.87
CA VAL A 392 -14.63 -4.82 -5.76
C VAL A 392 -14.99 -5.88 -4.73
N ASP A 393 -14.00 -6.53 -4.14
CA ASP A 393 -14.24 -7.49 -3.07
C ASP A 393 -14.69 -6.77 -1.79
N LYS A 394 -15.54 -7.40 -0.99
CA LYS A 394 -15.78 -6.98 0.40
C LYS A 394 -14.50 -7.12 1.18
N GLU A 395 -14.11 -6.05 1.85
CA GLU A 395 -12.84 -5.88 2.56
C GLU A 395 -12.63 -6.94 3.66
N PHE A 396 -13.73 -7.47 4.21
CA PHE A 396 -13.75 -8.33 5.41
C PHE A 396 -14.25 -9.77 5.18
N MET A 397 -14.49 -10.20 3.94
CA MET A 397 -15.04 -11.53 3.64
C MET A 397 -13.95 -12.44 3.08
N ALA A 398 -13.69 -13.57 3.75
CA ALA A 398 -12.55 -14.41 3.41
C ALA A 398 -12.74 -15.36 2.21
N ASP A 399 -13.94 -15.84 1.81
CA ASP A 399 -13.94 -16.89 0.76
C ASP A 399 -15.22 -17.36 0.02
N THR A 400 -16.42 -16.76 0.10
CA THR A 400 -17.62 -17.45 -0.50
C THR A 400 -18.48 -16.72 -1.52
N ASN A 401 -18.47 -15.38 -1.59
CA ASN A 401 -18.92 -14.56 -2.74
C ASN A 401 -18.90 -13.09 -2.30
N PRO A 402 -17.73 -12.44 -2.30
CA PRO A 402 -17.55 -11.19 -1.57
C PRO A 402 -17.71 -9.95 -2.44
N THR A 403 -17.88 -10.04 -3.76
CA THR A 403 -17.81 -8.86 -4.62
C THR A 403 -19.05 -7.96 -4.49
N TYR A 404 -18.85 -6.65 -4.67
CA TYR A 404 -19.89 -5.65 -4.75
C TYR A 404 -19.51 -4.58 -5.78
N ALA A 405 -20.51 -3.90 -6.34
CA ALA A 405 -20.27 -2.73 -7.18
C ALA A 405 -19.86 -1.54 -6.29
N PRO A 406 -18.78 -0.80 -6.60
CA PRO A 406 -18.39 0.41 -5.89
C PRO A 406 -19.53 1.42 -5.78
N PHE A 407 -20.35 1.52 -6.84
CA PHE A 407 -21.57 2.30 -6.82
C PHE A 407 -22.68 1.53 -6.09
N PRO A 408 -23.24 2.07 -5.00
CA PRO A 408 -24.19 1.32 -4.19
C PRO A 408 -25.51 1.06 -4.94
N SER A 409 -25.98 -0.19 -4.88
CA SER A 409 -27.23 -0.63 -5.51
C SER A 409 -28.40 0.31 -5.22
N GLN A 410 -29.21 0.59 -6.24
CA GLN A 410 -30.44 1.37 -6.10
C GLN A 410 -31.48 0.70 -5.19
N SER A 411 -31.37 -0.62 -4.95
CA SER A 411 -32.22 -1.34 -4.00
C SER A 411 -31.92 -1.06 -2.53
N LYS A 412 -30.79 -0.42 -2.21
CA LYS A 412 -30.46 0.00 -0.84
C LYS A 412 -31.17 1.32 -0.51
N GLY A 413 -31.65 1.47 0.73
CA GLY A 413 -32.20 2.73 1.21
C GLY A 413 -31.20 3.88 1.10
N LEU A 414 -31.69 5.10 0.88
CA LEU A 414 -30.87 6.30 0.61
C LEU A 414 -29.76 6.51 1.64
N GLN A 415 -30.05 6.35 2.93
CA GLN A 415 -29.07 6.48 4.01
C GLN A 415 -27.85 5.55 3.82
N LYS A 416 -28.07 4.30 3.38
CA LYS A 416 -26.98 3.36 3.11
C LYS A 416 -26.19 3.70 1.84
N ARG A 417 -26.78 4.43 0.90
CA ARG A 417 -26.13 4.88 -0.35
C ARG A 417 -25.30 6.14 -0.14
N LEU A 418 -25.67 6.96 0.85
CA LEU A 418 -24.92 8.14 1.28
C LEU A 418 -23.85 7.83 2.34
N ALA A 419 -23.87 6.62 2.92
CA ALA A 419 -22.82 6.17 3.82
C ALA A 419 -21.44 6.17 3.11
N PRO A 420 -20.33 6.46 3.81
CA PRO A 420 -19.01 6.45 3.20
C PRO A 420 -18.71 5.13 2.47
N LEU A 421 -18.04 5.23 1.32
CA LEU A 421 -17.59 4.05 0.59
C LEU A 421 -16.55 3.26 1.40
N GLY A 422 -16.62 1.93 1.29
CA GLY A 422 -15.59 1.03 1.82
C GLY A 422 -14.21 1.30 1.21
N ALA A 423 -13.15 0.86 1.89
CA ALA A 423 -11.77 1.17 1.51
C ALA A 423 -11.44 0.77 0.07
N HIS A 424 -11.92 -0.40 -0.42
CA HIS A 424 -11.66 -0.82 -1.79
C HIS A 424 -12.30 0.12 -2.80
N ALA A 425 -13.61 0.37 -2.67
CA ALA A 425 -14.34 1.27 -3.56
C ALA A 425 -13.73 2.68 -3.55
N ARG A 426 -13.37 3.19 -2.36
CA ARG A 426 -12.78 4.52 -2.22
C ARG A 426 -11.41 4.63 -2.88
N GLU A 427 -10.49 3.70 -2.62
CA GLU A 427 -9.15 3.70 -3.24
C GLU A 427 -9.20 3.46 -4.75
N MET A 428 -10.20 2.69 -5.22
CA MET A 428 -10.51 2.54 -6.64
C MET A 428 -10.86 3.89 -7.28
N ILE A 429 -11.80 4.64 -6.71
CA ILE A 429 -12.22 5.95 -7.23
C ILE A 429 -11.08 6.97 -7.19
N LYS A 430 -10.28 7.01 -6.11
CA LYS A 430 -9.09 7.87 -6.05
C LYS A 430 -8.07 7.57 -7.12
N SER A 431 -7.84 6.29 -7.38
CA SER A 431 -6.89 5.85 -8.39
C SER A 431 -7.40 6.20 -9.78
N LEU A 432 -8.69 6.01 -10.04
CA LEU A 432 -9.30 6.40 -11.30
C LEU A 432 -9.29 7.91 -11.54
N TYR A 433 -9.62 8.71 -10.52
CA TYR A 433 -9.46 10.17 -10.59
C TYR A 433 -8.02 10.56 -10.97
N GLY A 434 -7.02 9.96 -10.30
CA GLY A 434 -5.62 10.22 -10.59
C GLY A 434 -5.23 9.81 -12.01
N GLN A 435 -5.75 8.69 -12.51
CA GLN A 435 -5.52 8.26 -13.89
C GLN A 435 -6.17 9.22 -14.89
N ILE A 436 -7.43 9.62 -14.70
CA ILE A 436 -8.11 10.56 -15.61
C ILE A 436 -7.38 11.90 -15.62
N TYR A 437 -7.03 12.44 -14.46
CA TYR A 437 -6.41 13.76 -14.36
C TYR A 437 -4.96 13.77 -14.86
N PHE A 438 -4.10 12.86 -14.36
CA PHE A 438 -2.66 12.92 -14.66
C PHE A 438 -2.27 12.26 -15.99
N ALA A 439 -3.14 11.46 -16.62
CA ALA A 439 -2.88 10.96 -17.97
C ALA A 439 -3.04 12.03 -19.05
N ASN A 440 -3.79 13.10 -18.74
CA ASN A 440 -4.27 14.09 -19.69
C ASN A 440 -3.58 15.45 -19.48
N GLU A 441 -3.61 16.31 -20.50
CA GLU A 441 -3.14 17.69 -20.36
C GLU A 441 -4.30 18.61 -19.97
N GLY A 442 -4.12 19.38 -18.89
CA GLY A 442 -5.14 20.30 -18.39
C GLY A 442 -6.43 19.57 -17.99
N TRP A 443 -7.51 19.83 -18.73
CA TRP A 443 -8.85 19.27 -18.48
C TRP A 443 -9.28 18.27 -19.56
N GLU A 444 -8.36 17.79 -20.39
CA GLU A 444 -8.64 16.73 -21.34
C GLU A 444 -9.13 15.44 -20.64
N ILE A 445 -10.00 14.69 -21.31
CA ILE A 445 -10.52 13.39 -20.84
C ILE A 445 -10.43 12.36 -21.97
N ARG A 446 -9.20 12.05 -22.38
CA ARG A 446 -8.88 11.16 -23.50
C ARG A 446 -8.74 9.70 -23.05
N ALA A 447 -9.46 8.80 -23.72
CA ALA A 447 -9.41 7.37 -23.42
C ALA A 447 -8.04 6.74 -23.77
N ASP A 448 -7.44 7.14 -24.90
CA ASP A 448 -6.15 6.62 -25.38
C ASP A 448 -4.98 6.95 -24.43
N LYS A 449 -5.03 8.14 -23.84
CA LYS A 449 -4.05 8.59 -22.84
C LYS A 449 -4.16 7.81 -21.54
N LEU A 450 -5.39 7.59 -21.06
CA LEU A 450 -5.67 6.82 -19.86
C LEU A 450 -5.07 5.41 -19.93
N GLN A 451 -5.27 4.73 -21.06
CA GLN A 451 -4.78 3.37 -21.27
C GLN A 451 -3.25 3.30 -21.20
N SER A 452 -2.56 4.25 -21.84
CA SER A 452 -1.10 4.33 -21.80
C SER A 452 -0.59 4.62 -20.38
N TYR A 453 -1.21 5.58 -19.68
CA TYR A 453 -0.82 5.96 -18.33
C TYR A 453 -0.94 4.81 -17.31
N MET A 454 -1.95 3.94 -17.46
CA MET A 454 -2.15 2.78 -16.60
C MET A 454 -0.94 1.84 -16.58
N THR A 455 -0.43 1.46 -17.76
CA THR A 455 0.73 0.56 -17.89
C THR A 455 1.95 1.13 -17.18
N ASN A 456 2.19 2.43 -17.28
CA ASN A 456 3.33 3.07 -16.64
C ASN A 456 3.18 3.26 -15.13
N MET A 457 1.97 3.49 -14.65
CA MET A 457 1.75 3.58 -13.21
C MET A 457 1.98 2.23 -12.51
N ALA A 458 1.76 1.12 -13.21
CA ALA A 458 2.14 -0.21 -12.72
C ALA A 458 3.66 -0.29 -12.51
N LEU A 459 4.43 0.27 -13.43
CA LEU A 459 5.89 0.30 -13.37
C LEU A 459 6.45 1.18 -12.26
N LYS A 460 5.95 2.40 -12.13
CA LYS A 460 6.31 3.29 -11.01
C LYS A 460 6.03 2.63 -9.66
N ARG A 461 4.91 1.91 -9.55
CA ARG A 461 4.55 1.17 -8.34
C ARG A 461 5.47 -0.04 -8.14
N SER A 462 5.83 -0.75 -9.20
CA SER A 462 6.78 -1.85 -9.16
C SER A 462 8.11 -1.41 -8.51
N CYS A 463 8.69 -0.28 -8.94
CA CYS A 463 9.91 0.25 -8.33
C CYS A 463 9.73 0.58 -6.83
N ALA A 464 8.59 1.15 -6.43
CA ALA A 464 8.29 1.41 -5.03
C ALA A 464 8.16 0.11 -4.21
N GLN A 465 7.47 -0.89 -4.77
CA GLN A 465 7.32 -2.21 -4.16
C GLN A 465 8.66 -2.94 -4.05
N GLU A 466 9.54 -2.82 -5.05
CA GLU A 466 10.90 -3.36 -5.01
C GLU A 466 11.69 -2.75 -3.85
N LEU A 467 11.62 -1.42 -3.68
CA LEU A 467 12.30 -0.75 -2.58
C LEU A 467 11.81 -1.25 -1.21
N VAL A 468 10.50 -1.38 -1.03
CA VAL A 468 9.91 -1.93 0.21
C VAL A 468 10.33 -3.38 0.42
N PHE A 469 10.32 -4.19 -0.63
CA PHE A 469 10.72 -5.59 -0.57
C PHE A 469 12.20 -5.73 -0.19
N ASP A 470 13.09 -5.05 -0.90
CA ASP A 470 14.53 -5.07 -0.63
C ASP A 470 14.85 -4.64 0.80
N VAL A 471 14.19 -3.59 1.29
CA VAL A 471 14.43 -3.10 2.65
C VAL A 471 13.87 -4.08 3.68
N PHE A 472 12.58 -4.41 3.63
CA PHE A 472 11.92 -5.08 4.76
C PHE A 472 11.86 -6.61 4.67
N LYS A 473 12.09 -7.19 3.48
CA LYS A 473 12.10 -8.65 3.27
C LYS A 473 13.50 -9.21 3.20
N ARG A 474 14.49 -8.43 2.73
CA ARG A 474 15.87 -8.89 2.56
C ARG A 474 16.83 -8.43 3.64
N LEU A 475 16.61 -7.28 4.28
CA LEU A 475 17.51 -6.84 5.34
C LEU A 475 17.29 -7.58 6.66
N PRO A 476 18.37 -7.84 7.41
CA PRO A 476 18.25 -8.40 8.74
C PRO A 476 17.61 -7.38 9.71
N PRO A 477 16.95 -7.85 10.79
CA PRO A 477 16.28 -6.98 11.76
C PRO A 477 17.15 -5.85 12.33
N LEU A 478 18.45 -6.09 12.52
CA LEU A 478 19.37 -5.07 13.01
C LEU A 478 19.44 -3.84 12.09
N ARG A 479 19.45 -4.04 10.77
CA ARG A 479 19.45 -2.92 9.80
C ARG A 479 18.10 -2.20 9.77
N LEU A 480 17.00 -2.92 10.01
CA LEU A 480 15.68 -2.31 10.17
C LEU A 480 15.59 -1.46 11.43
N LEU A 481 16.23 -1.90 12.52
CA LEU A 481 16.38 -1.09 13.73
C LEU A 481 17.20 0.18 13.45
N THR A 482 18.30 0.10 12.70
CA THR A 482 19.08 1.27 12.26
C THR A 482 18.23 2.24 11.44
N LEU A 483 17.44 1.73 10.49
CA LEU A 483 16.51 2.56 9.70
C LEU A 483 15.49 3.25 10.61
N TRP A 484 14.87 2.50 11.52
CA TRP A 484 13.90 3.03 12.48
C TRP A 484 14.51 4.16 13.32
N GLN A 485 15.66 3.92 13.94
CA GLN A 485 16.38 4.93 14.74
C GLN A 485 16.68 6.18 13.92
N LYS A 486 17.16 6.02 12.69
CA LYS A 486 17.48 7.15 11.82
C LYS A 486 16.25 8.01 11.50
N LEU A 487 15.13 7.39 11.13
CA LEU A 487 13.88 8.09 10.87
C LEU A 487 13.32 8.76 12.13
N ASN A 488 13.45 8.09 13.27
CA ASN A 488 13.04 8.59 14.57
C ASN A 488 13.81 9.86 14.96
N ASP A 489 15.14 9.85 14.78
CA ASP A 489 16.00 11.01 15.00
C ASP A 489 15.63 12.19 14.09
N MET A 490 15.31 11.92 12.82
CA MET A 490 14.84 12.96 11.90
C MET A 490 13.53 13.59 12.40
N ALA A 491 12.58 12.76 12.84
CA ALA A 491 11.31 13.24 13.37
C ALA A 491 11.51 14.13 14.61
N ASP A 492 12.36 13.70 15.54
CA ASP A 492 12.64 14.44 16.77
C ASP A 492 13.33 15.79 16.48
N GLN A 493 14.25 15.82 15.51
CA GLN A 493 14.89 17.05 15.05
C GLN A 493 13.88 18.03 14.42
N GLN A 494 12.97 17.53 13.59
CA GLN A 494 11.92 18.37 13.02
C GLN A 494 10.96 18.86 14.09
N GLN A 495 10.52 18.00 15.00
CA GLN A 495 9.65 18.40 16.11
C GLN A 495 10.30 19.51 16.94
N ALA A 496 11.57 19.35 17.33
CA ALA A 496 12.33 20.38 18.04
C ALA A 496 12.48 21.69 17.26
N LYS A 497 12.57 21.63 15.92
CA LYS A 497 12.58 22.81 15.04
C LYS A 497 11.21 23.51 15.04
N PHE A 498 10.11 22.75 14.94
CA PHE A 498 8.75 23.28 14.95
C PHE A 498 8.34 23.86 16.31
N ASP A 499 8.82 23.29 17.41
CA ASP A 499 8.55 23.79 18.76
C ASP A 499 9.17 25.16 19.04
N ARG A 500 10.17 25.59 18.25
CA ARG A 500 10.74 26.93 18.32
C ARG A 500 9.89 27.99 17.60
N TYR A 501 8.93 27.58 16.76
CA TYR A 501 8.05 28.54 16.08
C TYR A 501 6.98 29.09 17.02
N PRO A 502 6.53 30.34 16.80
CA PRO A 502 5.45 30.95 17.58
C PRO A 502 4.19 30.07 17.60
N PRO A 503 3.41 30.11 18.71
CA PRO A 503 2.08 29.51 18.74
C PRO A 503 1.23 29.99 17.57
N GLY A 504 0.53 29.07 16.89
CA GLY A 504 -0.36 29.37 15.76
C GLY A 504 0.22 29.09 14.37
N MET A 505 1.51 28.76 14.25
CA MET A 505 2.04 28.20 13.00
C MET A 505 1.53 26.77 12.79
N PRO A 506 1.12 26.37 11.57
CA PRO A 506 0.79 24.98 11.27
C PRO A 506 1.97 24.08 11.62
N ARG A 507 1.70 23.03 12.39
CA ARG A 507 2.70 22.03 12.78
C ARG A 507 2.30 20.69 12.16
N PRO A 508 3.27 19.83 11.83
CA PRO A 508 2.99 18.43 11.58
C PRO A 508 2.17 17.88 12.74
N ALA A 509 1.04 17.29 12.38
CA ALA A 509 0.06 16.71 13.26
C ALA A 509 0.59 15.43 13.92
N THR A 510 1.47 14.72 13.21
CA THR A 510 1.81 13.34 13.53
C THR A 510 3.29 13.03 13.44
N ARG A 511 3.73 11.95 14.10
CA ARG A 511 5.13 11.50 14.05
C ARG A 511 5.57 11.16 12.62
N LEU A 512 4.67 10.57 11.83
CA LEU A 512 4.94 10.26 10.42
C LEU A 512 5.17 11.53 9.60
N GLU A 513 4.37 12.57 9.80
CA GLU A 513 4.58 13.84 9.12
C GLU A 513 5.89 14.53 9.51
N TYR A 514 6.34 14.40 10.77
CA TYR A 514 7.68 14.83 11.17
C TYR A 514 8.79 14.04 10.47
N MET A 515 8.62 12.72 10.28
CA MET A 515 9.55 11.91 9.48
C MET A 515 9.60 12.40 8.02
N PHE A 516 8.44 12.65 7.40
CA PHE A 516 8.36 13.19 6.05
C PHE A 516 9.04 14.55 5.92
N ALA A 517 8.83 15.45 6.88
CA ALA A 517 9.52 16.75 6.92
C ALA A 517 11.05 16.58 7.04
N GLY A 518 11.51 15.57 7.78
CA GLY A 518 12.93 15.27 7.91
C GLY A 518 13.54 14.77 6.60
N ILE A 519 12.86 13.87 5.91
CA ILE A 519 13.23 13.39 4.57
C ILE A 519 13.26 14.57 3.58
N ASP A 520 12.27 15.46 3.65
CA ASP A 520 12.19 16.65 2.80
C ASP A 520 13.39 17.59 2.97
N ASP A 521 13.89 17.77 4.19
CA ASP A 521 15.07 18.60 4.45
C ASP A 521 16.37 17.97 3.90
N LEU A 522 16.42 16.64 3.73
CA LEU A 522 17.60 15.93 3.19
C LEU A 522 17.69 15.93 1.65
N ILE A 523 16.55 16.01 0.97
CA ILE A 523 16.47 15.85 -0.50
C ILE A 523 16.57 17.19 -1.25
N ARG A 524 16.43 18.33 -0.53
CA ARG A 524 16.67 19.67 -1.08
C ARG A 524 18.09 19.81 -1.60
#